data_AF-A0A935LNT6-F1
#
_entry.id   AF-A0A935LNT6-F1
#
_cell.length_a   1.000
_cell.length_b   1.000
_cell.length_c   1.000
_cell.angle_alpha   90.00
_cell.angle_beta   90.00
_cell.angle_gamma   90.00
#
_symmetry.space_group_name_H-M   'P 1'
#
loop_
_entity.id
_entity.type
_entity.pdbx_description
1 polymer ?
#
loop_
_entity_poly.entity_id
_entity_poly.type
_entity_poly.pdbx_seq_one_letter_code
_entity_poly.pdbx_strand_id
1 'polypeptide(L)' 'MASDEYMRMLILYIHLNPVKHGFVSKREKWQWTSFNEFLHNQPDLLNRLFGNAETYISQHHAPQREFKEYQILESELT' A
#
# COMPACT_ATOMS: atom_id res chain seq x y z
N MET A 1 14.08 -14.99 1.74
CA MET A 1 13.79 -14.08 0.61
C MET A 1 12.38 -13.57 0.81
N ALA A 2 12.15 -12.26 0.86
CA ALA A 2 10.78 -11.74 0.88
C ALA A 2 10.12 -12.07 -0.47
N SER A 3 8.90 -12.62 -0.45
CA SER A 3 8.14 -12.89 -1.67
C SER A 3 7.56 -11.59 -2.27
N ASP A 4 7.19 -11.62 -3.55
CA ASP A 4 6.48 -10.50 -4.19
C ASP A 4 5.20 -10.15 -3.43
N GLU A 5 4.53 -11.17 -2.86
CA GLU A 5 3.37 -10.99 -2.01
C GLU A 5 3.70 -10.19 -0.74
N TYR A 6 4.80 -10.53 -0.05
CA TYR A 6 5.23 -9.79 1.14
C TYR A 6 5.59 -8.33 0.80
N MET A 7 6.28 -8.11 -0.33
CA MET A 7 6.62 -6.77 -0.79
C MET A 7 5.36 -5.95 -1.13
N ARG A 8 4.40 -6.56 -1.82
CA ARG A 8 3.10 -5.95 -2.14
C ARG A 8 2.36 -5.55 -0.87
N MET A 9 2.30 -6.44 0.12
CA MET A 9 1.68 -6.17 1.41
C MET A 9 2.36 -5.02 2.16
N LEU A 10 3.70 -4.97 2.17
CA LEU A 10 4.46 -3.92 2.84
C LEU A 10 4.22 -2.54 2.21
N ILE A 11 4.15 -2.47 0.87
CA ILE A 11 3.82 -1.23 0.15
C ILE A 11 2.41 -0.75 0.53
N LEU A 12 1.42 -1.65 0.49
CA LEU A 12 0.06 -1.33 0.92
C LEU A 12 0.04 -0.83 2.36
N TYR A 13 0.75 -1.53 3.26
CA TYR A 13 0.86 -1.15 4.67
C TYR A 13 1.33 0.30 4.82
N ILE A 14 2.49 0.62 4.25
CA ILE A 14 3.10 1.96 4.32
C ILE A 14 2.16 3.04 3.75
N HIS A 15 1.56 2.81 2.58
CA HIS A 15 0.69 3.79 1.94
C HIS A 15 -0.65 3.98 2.68
N LEU A 16 -1.08 2.99 3.46
CA LEU A 16 -2.32 3.01 4.23
C LEU A 16 -2.20 3.64 5.62
N ASN A 17 -1.01 3.60 6.21
CA ASN A 17 -0.74 4.08 7.56
C ASN A 17 -1.22 5.50 7.85
N PRO A 18 -1.05 6.50 6.95
CA PRO A 18 -1.44 7.87 7.24
C PRO A 18 -2.94 8.05 7.51
N VAL A 19 -3.77 7.33 6.76
CA VAL A 19 -5.23 7.35 6.99
C VAL A 19 -5.59 6.54 8.22
N LYS A 20 -4.95 5.37 8.40
CA LYS A 20 -5.24 4.50 9.54
C LYS A 20 -5.01 5.22 10.87
N HIS A 21 -3.85 5.84 11.03
CA HIS A 21 -3.47 6.52 12.27
C HIS A 21 -4.08 7.93 12.40
N GLY A 22 -5.00 8.30 11.51
CA GLY A 22 -5.75 9.55 11.60
C GLY A 22 -4.94 10.80 11.26
N PHE A 23 -3.76 10.66 10.65
CA PHE A 23 -2.96 11.81 10.23
C PHE A 23 -3.62 12.59 9.08
N VAL A 24 -4.30 11.88 8.18
CA VAL A 24 -5.06 12.48 7.07
C VAL A 24 -6.36 11.72 6.81
N SER A 25 -7.38 12.41 6.32
CA SER A 25 -8.65 11.78 5.91
C SER A 25 -8.59 11.09 4.55
N LYS A 26 -7.57 11.38 3.75
CA LYS A 26 -7.35 10.85 2.40
C LYS A 26 -5.84 10.64 2.19
N ARG A 27 -5.45 9.52 1.59
CA ARG A 27 -4.03 9.10 1.46
C ARG A 27 -3.25 10.04 0.56
N GLU A 28 -3.92 10.57 -0.46
CA GLU A 28 -3.44 11.54 -1.43
C GLU A 28 -3.03 12.88 -0.79
N LYS A 29 -3.52 13.17 0.43
CA LYS A 29 -3.15 14.37 1.19
C LYS A 29 -1.89 14.18 2.02
N TRP A 30 -1.39 12.96 2.17
CA TRP A 30 -0.14 12.73 2.87
C TRP A 30 1.02 13.10 1.96
N GLN A 31 1.85 14.05 2.38
CA GLN A 31 2.99 14.48 1.57
C GLN A 31 4.22 13.56 1.70
N TRP A 32 4.26 12.74 2.76
CA TRP A 32 5.37 11.83 3.06
C TRP A 32 5.05 10.40 2.63
N THR A 33 4.55 10.22 1.40
CA THR A 33 4.29 8.90 0.81
C THR A 33 4.72 8.90 -0.65
N SER A 34 5.20 7.75 -1.10
CA SER A 34 5.44 7.46 -2.52
C SER A 34 4.16 7.14 -3.28
N PHE A 35 2.98 7.11 -2.65
CA PHE A 35 1.74 6.61 -3.27
C PHE A 35 1.46 7.15 -4.68
N ASN A 36 1.54 8.48 -4.87
CA ASN A 36 1.28 9.13 -6.16
C ASN A 36 2.45 8.98 -7.14
N GLU A 37 3.68 8.94 -6.62
CA GLU A 37 4.91 8.88 -7.42
C GLU A 37 5.20 7.46 -7.91
N PHE A 38 4.77 6.43 -7.18
CA PHE A 38 5.04 5.02 -7.45
C PHE A 38 4.57 4.59 -8.84
N LEU A 39 3.40 5.08 -9.27
CA LEU A 39 2.83 4.81 -10.60
C LEU A 39 3.79 5.21 -11.74
N HIS A 40 4.52 6.30 -11.56
CA HIS A 40 5.34 6.92 -12.60
C HIS A 40 6.81 6.54 -12.47
N ASN A 41 7.29 6.43 -11.23
CA ASN A 41 8.71 6.21 -10.95
C ASN A 41 9.10 4.73 -10.95
N GLN A 42 8.13 3.81 -10.80
CA GLN A 42 8.38 2.38 -10.62
C GLN A 42 7.45 1.49 -11.50
N PRO A 43 7.34 1.72 -12.81
CA PRO A 43 6.37 1.02 -13.67
C PRO A 43 6.58 -0.52 -13.71
N ASP A 44 7.83 -0.99 -13.74
CA ASP A 44 8.14 -2.42 -13.77
C ASP A 44 7.76 -3.12 -12.46
N LEU A 45 8.10 -2.48 -11.32
CA LEU A 45 7.75 -2.99 -10.01
C LEU A 45 6.23 -2.96 -9.78
N LEU A 46 5.56 -1.91 -10.25
CA LEU A 46 4.11 -1.82 -10.23
C LEU A 46 3.48 -2.97 -11.01
N ASN A 47 3.90 -3.22 -12.25
CA ASN A 47 3.35 -4.29 -13.06
C ASN A 47 3.65 -5.66 -12.45
N ARG A 48 4.85 -5.86 -11.89
CA ARG A 48 5.21 -7.10 -11.21
C ARG A 48 4.36 -7.37 -9.96
N LEU A 49 4.14 -6.36 -9.12
CA LEU A 49 3.48 -6.55 -7.82
C LEU A 49 1.95 -6.40 -7.88
N PHE A 50 1.44 -5.57 -8.78
CA PHE A 50 0.02 -5.21 -8.86
C PHE A 50 -0.61 -5.53 -10.21
N GLY A 51 0.17 -5.97 -11.21
CA GLY A 51 -0.31 -6.28 -12.56
C GLY A 51 -0.55 -5.05 -13.43
N ASN A 52 -1.18 -4.00 -12.89
CA ASN A 52 -1.45 -2.75 -13.58
C ASN A 52 -1.81 -1.62 -12.61
N ALA A 53 -1.87 -0.39 -13.12
CA ALA A 53 -2.17 0.81 -12.34
C ALA A 53 -3.60 0.80 -11.76
N GLU A 54 -4.57 0.23 -12.47
CA GLU A 54 -5.96 0.14 -11.99
C GLU A 54 -6.07 -0.73 -10.74
N THR A 55 -5.36 -1.86 -10.73
CA THR A 55 -5.31 -2.80 -9.60
C THR A 55 -4.53 -2.20 -8.42
N TYR A 56 -3.44 -1.49 -8.70
CA TYR A 56 -2.73 -0.71 -7.68
C TYR A 56 -3.68 0.30 -7.02
N ILE A 57 -4.38 1.12 -7.81
CA ILE A 57 -5.31 2.12 -7.30
C ILE A 57 -6.46 1.44 -6.54
N SER A 58 -7.11 0.42 -7.08
CA SER A 58 -8.27 -0.22 -6.44
C SER A 58 -7.91 -0.81 -5.07
N GLN A 59 -6.77 -1.50 -4.94
CA GLN A 59 -6.27 -1.98 -3.64
C GLN A 59 -5.91 -0.81 -2.71
N HIS A 60 -5.39 0.29 -3.26
CA HIS A 60 -5.19 1.53 -2.52
C HIS A 60 -6.45 2.40 -2.38
N HIS A 61 -7.65 1.88 -2.64
CA HIS A 61 -8.92 2.53 -2.27
C HIS A 61 -9.83 1.61 -1.45
N ALA A 62 -9.58 0.30 -1.46
CA ALA A 62 -10.30 -0.66 -0.65
C ALA A 62 -10.21 -0.32 0.86
N PRO A 63 -11.27 -0.60 1.64
CA PRO A 63 -11.28 -0.44 3.09
C PRO A 63 -10.12 -1.19 3.74
N GLN A 64 -9.38 -0.51 4.62
CA GLN A 64 -8.25 -1.10 5.37
C GLN A 64 -8.59 -2.42 6.08
N ARG A 65 -9.83 -2.50 6.57
CA ARG A 65 -10.41 -3.65 7.26
C ARG A 65 -10.58 -4.91 6.39
N GLU A 66 -10.43 -4.79 5.06
CA GLU A 66 -10.47 -5.93 4.14
C GLU A 66 -9.10 -6.63 3.99
N PHE A 67 -8.02 -6.01 4.45
CA PHE A 67 -6.68 -6.60 4.36
C PHE A 67 -6.35 -7.39 5.63
N LYS A 68 -6.64 -8.70 5.64
CA LYS A 68 -6.27 -9.60 6.74
C LYS A 68 -4.75 -9.66 6.91
N GLU A 69 -4.06 -9.61 5.79
CA GLU A 69 -2.63 -9.50 5.60
C GLU A 69 -2.02 -8.30 6.37
N TYR A 70 -2.74 -7.18 6.37
CA TYR A 70 -2.35 -5.98 7.11
C TYR A 70 -2.41 -6.24 8.63
N GLN A 71 -3.43 -6.94 9.11
CA GLN A 71 -3.57 -7.27 10.54
C GLN A 71 -2.46 -8.23 11.00
N ILE A 72 -2.08 -9.18 10.14
CA ILE A 72 -0.95 -10.08 10.40
C ILE A 72 0.35 -9.30 10.53
N LEU A 73 0.67 -8.43 9.56
CA LEU A 73 1.87 -7.59 9.61
C LEU A 73 1.93 -6.72 10.87
N GLU A 74 0.81 -6.16 11.31
CA GLU A 74 0.80 -5.43 12.58
C GLU A 74 1.09 -6.29 13.78
N SER A 75 0.48 -7.48 13.85
CA SER A 75 0.73 -8.40 14.96
C SER A 75 2.17 -8.91 15.00
N GLU A 76 2.88 -8.91 13.87
CA GLU A 76 4.31 -9.25 13.81
C GLU A 76 5.21 -8.08 14.24
N LEU A 77 4.71 -6.84 14.17
CA LEU A 77 5.44 -5.62 14.48
C LEU A 77 5.18 -5.07 15.89
N THR A 78 4.28 -5.70 16.67
CA THR A 78 3.95 -5.33 18.06
C THR A 78 4.22 -6.47 19.03
#